data_AF-A0A3S0T4K8-F1
#
_entry.id   AF-A0A3S0T4K8-F1
#
_cell.length_a   1.000
_cell.length_b   1.000
_cell.length_c   1.000
_cell.angle_alpha   90.00
_cell.angle_beta   90.00
_cell.angle_gamma   90.00
#
_symmetry.space_group_name_H-M   'P 1'
#
loop_
_entity.id
_entity.type
_entity.pdbx_description
1 polymer ?
#
loop_
_entity_poly.entity_id
_entity_poly.type
_entity_poly.pdbx_seq_one_letter_code
_entity_poly.pdbx_strand_id
1 'polypeptide(L)'
;MLALLSAISRLIGIGGVLFIGLLLYEEGIPGASRVPFLANVPVVGDLITGRVHTFAADQVRLATATARAQCYSRIEKLVSRSELTAANAKAAQLQRQIEAMNEAMAAYQKRALADQQSLKVENDRLEKAIAEDAGDNGCTWTPDDFQWLQDHRGRAGGSAR
;
A
#
# COMPACT_ATOMS: atom_id res chain seq x y z
N MET A 1 -21.83 -68.43 24.95
CA MET A 1 -21.95 -66.96 24.94
C MET A 1 -23.40 -66.49 25.11
N LEU A 2 -24.36 -66.95 24.29
CA LEU A 2 -25.78 -66.59 24.43
C LEU A 2 -26.41 -66.98 25.79
N ALA A 3 -26.07 -68.16 26.34
CA ALA A 3 -26.59 -68.59 27.65
C ALA A 3 -26.10 -67.71 28.82
N LEU A 4 -24.86 -67.22 28.74
CA LEU A 4 -24.27 -66.32 29.73
C LEU A 4 -24.93 -64.94 29.67
N LEU A 5 -25.14 -64.42 28.45
CA LEU A 5 -25.86 -63.16 28.22
C LEU A 5 -27.30 -63.21 28.74
N SER A 6 -27.99 -64.35 28.55
CA SER A 6 -29.34 -64.56 29.08
C SER A 6 -29.39 -64.67 30.61
N ALA A 7 -28.34 -65.18 31.26
CA ALA A 7 -28.26 -65.23 32.71
C ALA A 7 -28.00 -63.85 33.31
N ILE A 8 -27.11 -63.07 32.69
CA ILE A 8 -26.78 -61.70 33.09
C ILE A 8 -27.99 -60.76 32.90
N SER A 9 -28.73 -60.90 31.80
CA SER A 9 -29.93 -60.08 31.56
C SER A 9 -31.07 -60.37 32.54
N ARG A 10 -31.19 -61.62 33.02
CA ARG A 10 -32.12 -61.98 34.11
C ARG A 10 -31.66 -61.48 35.48
N LEU A 11 -30.35 -61.42 35.75
CA LEU A 11 -29.79 -60.96 37.02
C LEU A 11 -29.91 -59.45 37.22
N ILE A 12 -29.71 -58.69 36.13
CA ILE A 12 -29.71 -57.22 36.12
C ILE A 12 -31.13 -56.66 35.91
N GLY A 13 -32.02 -57.46 35.31
CA GLY A 13 -33.37 -57.04 34.94
C GLY A 13 -33.40 -56.13 33.71
N ILE A 14 -34.61 -55.90 33.17
CA ILE A 14 -34.83 -55.08 31.96
C ILE A 14 -34.31 -53.65 32.16
N GLY A 15 -34.45 -53.09 33.36
CA GLY A 15 -33.99 -51.74 33.68
C GLY A 15 -32.49 -51.55 33.55
N GLY A 16 -31.68 -52.50 34.04
CA GLY A 16 -30.23 -52.37 33.92
C GLY A 16 -29.70 -52.70 32.52
N VAL A 17 -30.41 -53.53 31.73
CA VAL A 17 -30.09 -53.70 30.30
C VAL A 17 -30.34 -52.40 29.52
N LEU A 18 -31.45 -51.69 29.80
CA LEU A 18 -31.72 -50.37 29.22
C LEU A 18 -30.68 -49.34 29.66
N PHE A 19 -30.29 -49.33 30.94
CA PHE A 19 -29.27 -48.43 31.46
C PHE A 19 -27.91 -48.65 30.80
N ILE A 20 -27.46 -49.90 30.68
CA ILE A 20 -26.20 -50.23 29.98
C ILE A 20 -26.29 -49.85 28.50
N GLY A 21 -27.43 -50.10 27.84
CA GLY A 21 -27.65 -49.69 26.46
C GLY A 21 -27.58 -48.17 26.26
N LEU A 22 -28.16 -47.40 27.18
CA LEU A 22 -28.12 -45.94 27.17
C LEU A 22 -26.70 -45.42 27.42
N LEU A 23 -25.97 -46.04 28.35
CA LEU A 23 -24.60 -45.65 28.70
C LEU A 23 -23.64 -45.93 27.53
N LEU A 24 -23.79 -47.09 26.86
CA LEU A 24 -23.06 -47.40 25.63
C LEU A 24 -23.44 -46.48 24.45
N TYR A 25 -24.66 -45.93 24.43
CA TYR A 25 -25.11 -44.99 23.40
C TYR A 25 -24.54 -43.58 23.62
N GLU A 26 -24.46 -43.10 24.87
CA GLU A 26 -23.94 -41.78 25.22
C GLU A 26 -22.40 -41.73 25.19
N GLU A 27 -21.73 -42.69 25.85
CA GLU A 27 -20.26 -42.72 25.98
C GLU A 27 -19.56 -43.55 24.89
N GLY A 28 -20.29 -44.41 24.18
CA GLY A 28 -19.72 -45.35 23.22
C GLY A 28 -19.24 -46.64 23.87
N ILE A 29 -18.75 -47.59 23.06
CA ILE A 29 -18.20 -48.87 23.56
C ILE A 29 -16.73 -48.66 23.95
N PRO A 30 -16.36 -48.73 25.25
CA PRO A 30 -14.98 -48.53 25.69
C PRO A 30 -14.05 -49.57 25.05
N GLY A 31 -13.07 -49.08 24.27
CA GLY A 31 -12.07 -49.89 23.57
C GLY A 31 -12.36 -50.18 22.09
N ALA A 32 -13.61 -50.12 21.64
CA ALA A 32 -13.96 -50.34 20.23
C ALA A 32 -13.59 -49.13 19.33
N SER A 33 -13.46 -47.94 19.92
CA SER A 33 -13.01 -46.71 19.22
C SER A 33 -11.57 -46.75 18.68
N ARG A 34 -10.77 -47.75 19.07
CA ARG A 34 -9.39 -47.95 18.60
C ARG A 34 -9.27 -48.78 17.32
N VAL A 35 -10.38 -49.34 16.81
CA VAL A 35 -10.37 -50.18 15.60
C VAL A 35 -10.68 -49.30 14.37
N PRO A 36 -9.70 -49.06 13.47
CA PRO A 36 -9.79 -48.04 12.42
C PRO A 36 -10.87 -48.30 11.36
N PHE A 37 -11.38 -49.53 11.24
CA PHE A 37 -12.39 -49.89 10.24
C PHE A 37 -13.84 -49.74 10.73
N LEU A 38 -14.08 -49.73 12.04
CA LEU A 38 -15.44 -49.70 12.61
C LEU A 38 -15.97 -48.27 12.79
N ALA A 39 -15.09 -47.27 12.89
CA ALA A 39 -15.45 -45.86 13.02
C ALA A 39 -15.94 -45.20 11.71
N ASN A 40 -15.62 -45.77 10.54
CA ASN A 40 -15.95 -45.20 9.23
C ASN A 40 -17.38 -45.55 8.73
N VAL A 41 -18.11 -46.41 9.42
CA VAL A 41 -19.50 -46.76 9.07
C VAL A 41 -20.43 -45.80 9.82
N PRO A 42 -21.24 -44.95 9.16
CA PRO A 42 -21.96 -43.85 9.81
C PRO A 42 -22.81 -44.25 11.03
N VAL A 43 -23.50 -45.39 10.98
CA VAL A 43 -24.40 -45.84 12.06
C VAL A 43 -23.65 -46.57 13.17
N VAL A 44 -22.58 -47.30 12.83
CA VAL A 44 -21.83 -48.14 13.78
C VAL A 44 -20.70 -47.33 14.45
N GLY A 45 -20.11 -46.39 13.73
CA GLY A 45 -19.09 -45.47 14.23
C GLY A 45 -19.64 -44.49 15.27
N ASP A 46 -20.86 -43.98 15.09
CA ASP A 46 -21.51 -43.10 16.09
C ASP A 46 -21.78 -43.86 17.41
N LEU A 47 -22.21 -45.12 17.31
CA LEU A 47 -22.46 -45.98 18.47
C LEU A 47 -21.17 -46.39 19.20
N ILE A 48 -20.06 -46.49 18.47
CA ILE A 48 -18.76 -46.91 19.01
C ILE A 48 -18.01 -45.73 19.63
N THR A 49 -18.11 -44.54 19.01
CA THR A 49 -17.35 -43.35 19.42
C THR A 49 -18.09 -42.54 20.48
N GLY A 50 -19.40 -42.71 20.60
CA GLY A 50 -20.24 -41.97 21.54
C GLY A 50 -20.59 -40.58 21.02
N ARG A 51 -21.86 -40.19 21.22
CA ARG A 51 -22.41 -38.93 20.72
C ARG A 51 -21.70 -37.71 21.30
N VAL A 52 -21.24 -37.79 22.55
CA VAL A 52 -20.55 -36.69 23.24
C VAL A 52 -19.25 -36.32 22.54
N HIS A 53 -18.52 -37.31 22.02
CA HIS A 53 -17.26 -37.08 21.32
C HIS A 53 -17.44 -36.45 19.94
N THR A 54 -18.51 -36.83 19.21
CA THR A 54 -18.83 -36.21 17.91
C THR A 54 -19.32 -34.78 18.08
N PHE A 55 -20.16 -34.49 19.07
CA PHE A 55 -20.55 -33.11 19.40
C PHE A 55 -19.37 -32.25 19.86
N ALA A 56 -18.44 -32.79 20.65
CA ALA A 56 -17.23 -32.06 21.05
C ALA A 56 -16.34 -31.72 19.85
N ALA A 57 -16.14 -32.66 18.92
CA ALA A 57 -15.37 -32.43 17.70
C ALA A 57 -16.02 -31.38 16.79
N ASP A 58 -17.33 -31.43 16.62
CA ASP A 58 -18.07 -30.45 15.82
C ASP A 58 -18.06 -29.06 16.43
N GLN A 59 -18.17 -28.94 17.76
CA GLN A 59 -18.04 -27.65 18.44
C GLN A 59 -16.65 -27.05 18.27
N VAL A 60 -15.59 -27.85 18.38
CA VAL A 60 -14.21 -27.39 18.15
C VAL A 60 -14.03 -26.93 16.71
N ARG A 61 -14.59 -27.67 15.74
CA ARG A 61 -14.53 -27.33 14.32
C ARG A 61 -15.27 -26.02 14.03
N LEU A 62 -16.48 -25.85 14.57
CA LEU A 62 -17.27 -24.61 14.45
C LEU A 62 -16.54 -23.43 15.10
N ALA A 63 -16.02 -23.59 16.32
CA ALA A 63 -15.25 -22.56 17.02
C ALA A 63 -13.98 -22.16 16.25
N THR A 64 -13.30 -23.13 15.65
CA THR A 64 -12.11 -22.86 14.82
C THR A 64 -12.48 -22.11 13.55
N ALA A 65 -13.60 -22.46 12.90
CA ALA A 65 -14.07 -21.78 11.70
C ALA A 65 -14.46 -20.31 11.99
N THR A 66 -15.18 -20.06 13.09
CA THR A 66 -15.56 -18.69 13.48
C THR A 66 -14.35 -17.86 13.88
N ALA A 67 -13.39 -18.43 14.62
CA ALA A 67 -12.16 -17.74 14.98
C ALA A 67 -11.32 -17.36 13.74
N ARG A 68 -11.22 -18.27 12.75
CA ARG A 68 -10.55 -17.98 11.47
C ARG A 68 -11.25 -16.84 10.73
N ALA A 69 -12.57 -16.91 10.58
CA ALA A 69 -13.34 -15.87 9.89
C ALA A 69 -13.15 -14.48 10.55
N GLN A 70 -13.15 -14.42 11.88
CA GLN A 70 -12.86 -13.19 12.61
C GLN A 70 -11.45 -12.67 12.34
N CYS A 71 -10.44 -13.55 12.33
CA CYS A 71 -9.06 -13.17 12.05
C CYS A 71 -8.91 -12.58 10.64
N TYR A 72 -9.45 -13.26 9.62
CA TYR A 72 -9.44 -12.75 8.24
C TYR A 72 -10.13 -11.39 8.12
N SER A 73 -11.31 -11.22 8.73
CA SER A 73 -12.03 -9.94 8.71
C SER A 73 -11.23 -8.79 9.35
N ARG A 74 -10.42 -9.08 10.38
CA ARG A 74 -9.56 -8.09 11.03
C ARG A 74 -8.38 -7.73 10.14
N ILE A 75 -7.76 -8.71 9.50
CA ILE A 75 -6.64 -8.49 8.57
C ILE A 75 -7.11 -7.63 7.39
N GLU A 76 -8.24 -7.95 6.77
CA GLU A 76 -8.81 -7.16 5.66
C GLU A 76 -9.10 -5.70 6.07
N LYS A 77 -9.65 -5.49 7.27
CA LYS A 77 -9.88 -4.15 7.82
C LYS A 77 -8.58 -3.38 8.08
N LEU A 78 -7.52 -4.06 8.49
CA LEU A 78 -6.21 -3.43 8.72
C LEU A 78 -5.54 -3.05 7.39
N VAL A 79 -5.60 -3.94 6.40
CA VAL A 79 -5.06 -3.69 5.06
C VAL A 79 -5.80 -2.53 4.37
N SER A 80 -7.14 -2.55 4.36
CA SER A 80 -7.91 -1.45 3.78
C SER A 80 -7.64 -0.10 4.46
N ARG A 81 -7.49 -0.09 5.79
CA ARG A 81 -7.11 1.14 6.53
C ARG A 81 -5.70 1.61 6.22
N SER A 82 -4.73 0.69 6.08
CA SER A 82 -3.36 1.07 5.75
C SER A 82 -3.26 1.59 4.32
N GLU A 83 -3.95 0.97 3.37
CA GLU A 83 -4.05 1.43 1.98
C GLU A 83 -4.69 2.83 1.90
N LEU A 84 -5.80 3.06 2.60
CA LEU A 84 -6.45 4.37 2.66
C LEU A 84 -5.52 5.42 3.27
N THR A 85 -4.81 5.08 4.35
CA THR A 85 -3.87 5.99 5.01
C THR A 85 -2.70 6.33 4.07
N ALA A 86 -2.16 5.33 3.36
CA ALA A 86 -1.09 5.54 2.39
C ALA A 86 -1.55 6.38 1.19
N ALA A 87 -2.77 6.15 0.69
CA ALA A 87 -3.35 6.95 -0.38
C ALA A 87 -3.54 8.42 0.05
N ASN A 88 -4.09 8.65 1.24
CA ASN A 88 -4.25 10.00 1.79
C ASN A 88 -2.90 10.70 2.01
N ALA A 89 -1.88 9.98 2.47
CA ALA A 89 -0.54 10.53 2.63
C ALA A 89 0.06 10.96 1.28
N LYS A 90 -0.10 10.13 0.23
CA LYS A 90 0.33 10.48 -1.14
C LYS A 90 -0.41 11.70 -1.67
N ALA A 91 -1.73 11.76 -1.49
CA ALA A 91 -2.55 12.91 -1.89
C ALA A 91 -2.08 14.20 -1.20
N ALA A 92 -1.85 14.15 0.12
CA ALA A 92 -1.35 15.29 0.88
C ALA A 92 0.05 15.73 0.42
N GLN A 93 0.95 14.79 0.07
CA GLN A 93 2.26 15.12 -0.47
C GLN A 93 2.17 15.80 -1.84
N LEU A 94 1.33 15.28 -2.74
CA LEU A 94 1.10 15.89 -4.05
C LEU A 94 0.52 17.30 -3.91
N GLN A 95 -0.42 17.49 -2.98
CA GLN A 95 -1.02 18.79 -2.74
C GLN A 95 0.00 19.81 -2.25
N ARG A 96 0.90 19.44 -1.33
CA ARG A 96 2.02 20.29 -0.90
C ARG A 96 2.97 20.62 -2.05
N GLN A 97 3.25 19.67 -2.94
CA GLN A 97 4.09 19.93 -4.11
C GLN A 97 3.44 20.92 -5.08
N ILE A 98 2.13 20.79 -5.31
CA ILE A 98 1.35 21.72 -6.14
C ILE A 98 1.37 23.12 -5.52
N GLU A 99 1.13 23.23 -4.22
CA GLU A 99 1.17 24.51 -3.50
C GLU A 99 2.54 25.17 -3.61
N ALA A 100 3.62 24.43 -3.33
CA ALA A 100 4.99 24.94 -3.47
C ALA A 100 5.32 25.35 -4.91
N MET A 101 4.86 24.59 -5.91
CA MET A 101 5.04 24.94 -7.32
C MET A 101 4.28 26.21 -7.69
N ASN A 102 3.04 26.37 -7.21
CA ASN A 102 2.23 27.55 -7.46
C ASN A 102 2.86 28.81 -6.83
N GLU A 103 3.37 28.70 -5.61
CA GLU A 103 4.11 29.79 -4.95
C GLU A 103 5.37 30.17 -5.73
N ALA A 104 6.15 29.18 -6.16
CA ALA A 104 7.33 29.41 -6.98
C ALA A 104 6.97 30.09 -8.30
N MET A 105 5.94 29.61 -9.01
CA MET A 105 5.45 30.20 -10.26
C MET A 105 5.00 31.65 -10.05
N ALA A 106 4.25 31.94 -8.98
CA ALA A 106 3.82 33.30 -8.68
C ALA A 106 5.02 34.23 -8.39
N ALA A 107 6.04 33.74 -7.70
CA ALA A 107 7.28 34.50 -7.47
C ALA A 107 8.04 34.76 -8.77
N TYR A 108 8.16 33.76 -9.65
CA TYR A 108 8.78 33.91 -10.97
C TYR A 108 8.02 34.91 -11.85
N GLN A 109 6.69 34.86 -11.88
CA GLN A 109 5.87 35.81 -12.64
C GLN A 109 6.09 37.24 -12.14
N LYS A 110 6.13 37.46 -10.83
CA LYS A 110 6.42 38.79 -10.26
C LYS A 110 7.79 39.31 -10.67
N ARG A 111 8.82 38.46 -10.63
CA ARG A 111 10.18 38.83 -11.07
C ARG A 111 10.21 39.14 -12.56
N ALA A 112 9.62 38.29 -13.39
CA ALA A 112 9.56 38.51 -14.83
C ALA A 112 8.84 39.82 -15.19
N LEU A 113 7.76 40.18 -14.48
CA LEU A 113 7.09 41.47 -14.67
C LEU A 113 7.96 42.64 -14.24
N ALA A 114 8.68 42.53 -13.12
CA ALA A 114 9.62 43.56 -12.67
C ALA A 114 10.77 43.75 -13.68
N ASP A 115 11.34 42.66 -14.18
CA ASP A 115 12.41 42.68 -15.19
C ASP A 115 11.93 43.29 -16.51
N GLN A 116 10.70 42.97 -16.94
CA GLN A 116 10.10 43.61 -18.11
C GLN A 116 9.90 45.11 -17.92
N GLN A 117 9.51 45.54 -16.72
CA GLN A 117 9.37 46.97 -16.41
C GLN A 117 10.73 47.67 -16.41
N SER A 118 11.77 47.08 -15.80
CA SER A 118 13.11 47.66 -15.83
C SER A 118 13.68 47.73 -17.24
N LEU A 119 13.47 46.70 -18.06
CA LEU A 119 13.89 46.71 -19.47
C LEU A 119 13.19 47.80 -20.27
N LYS A 120 11.90 48.05 -20.03
CA LYS A 120 11.19 49.17 -20.65
C LYS A 120 11.78 50.51 -20.25
N VAL A 121 12.03 50.72 -18.95
CA VAL A 121 12.63 51.97 -18.46
C VAL A 121 14.03 52.21 -19.06
N GLU A 122 14.87 51.18 -19.12
CA GLU A 122 16.19 51.29 -19.74
C GLU A 122 16.10 51.52 -21.26
N ASN A 123 15.18 50.85 -21.96
CA ASN A 123 14.93 51.12 -23.38
C ASN A 123 14.46 52.56 -23.61
N ASP A 124 13.49 53.05 -22.85
CA ASP A 124 13.01 54.44 -22.95
C ASP A 124 14.15 55.44 -22.68
N ARG A 125 15.08 55.10 -21.77
CA ARG A 125 16.28 55.91 -21.48
C ARG A 125 17.27 55.89 -22.64
N LEU A 126 17.53 54.71 -23.23
CA LEU A 126 18.40 54.56 -24.39
C LEU A 126 17.81 55.28 -25.61
N GLU A 127 16.51 55.17 -25.85
CA GLU A 127 15.82 55.88 -26.94
C GLU A 127 15.94 57.39 -26.78
N LYS A 128 15.81 57.92 -25.55
CA LYS A 128 16.06 59.34 -25.27
C LYS A 128 17.51 59.73 -25.52
N ALA A 129 18.47 58.94 -25.05
CA ALA A 129 19.88 59.21 -25.27
C ALA A 129 20.25 59.20 -26.76
N ILE A 130 19.68 58.27 -27.55
CA ILE A 130 19.84 58.22 -29.00
C ILE A 130 19.21 59.45 -29.67
N ALA A 131 18.03 59.88 -29.22
CA ALA A 131 17.37 61.07 -29.76
C ALA A 131 18.12 62.38 -29.42
N GLU A 132 18.73 62.44 -28.24
CA GLU A 132 19.59 63.55 -27.79
C GLU A 132 20.95 63.55 -28.50
N ASP A 133 21.47 62.37 -28.86
CA ASP A 133 22.69 62.19 -29.65
C ASP A 133 22.46 62.44 -31.15
N ALA A 134 22.06 63.66 -31.48
CA ALA A 134 21.90 64.15 -32.84
C ALA A 134 23.21 64.71 -33.44
N GLY A 135 24.36 64.40 -32.84
CA GLY A 135 25.67 64.92 -33.27
C GLY A 135 26.22 64.19 -34.50
N ASP A 136 26.84 64.92 -35.42
CA ASP A 136 27.49 64.39 -36.64
C ASP A 136 28.81 63.63 -36.37
N ASN A 137 29.09 63.36 -35.09
CA ASN A 137 30.36 62.83 -34.59
C ASN A 137 30.41 61.28 -34.59
N GLY A 138 29.29 60.60 -34.80
CA GLY A 138 29.20 59.13 -34.72
C GLY A 138 29.68 58.37 -35.96
N CYS A 139 29.88 59.05 -37.09
CA CYS A 139 30.24 58.43 -38.37
C CYS A 139 31.55 58.95 -38.98
N THR A 140 32.26 59.84 -38.28
CA THR A 140 33.54 60.38 -38.74
C THR A 140 34.68 59.68 -38.01
N TRP A 141 35.55 59.05 -38.78
CA TRP A 141 36.78 58.46 -38.23
C TRP A 141 37.62 59.58 -37.62
N THR A 142 37.90 59.46 -36.33
CA THR A 142 38.72 60.44 -35.62
C THR A 142 40.20 60.16 -35.91
N PRO A 143 41.08 61.16 -35.77
CA PRO A 143 42.54 60.94 -35.87
C PRO A 143 43.05 59.82 -34.96
N ASP A 144 42.42 59.62 -33.79
CA ASP A 144 42.75 58.57 -32.84
C ASP A 144 42.40 57.17 -33.38
N ASP A 145 41.29 57.02 -34.13
CA ASP A 145 40.92 55.77 -34.81
C ASP A 145 41.95 55.40 -35.89
N PHE A 146 42.42 56.41 -36.63
CA PHE A 146 43.49 56.22 -37.62
C PHE A 146 44.81 55.82 -36.94
N GLN A 147 45.13 56.40 -35.79
CA GLN A 147 46.34 56.06 -35.03
C GLN A 147 46.27 54.63 -34.47
N TRP A 148 45.13 54.25 -33.90
CA TRP A 148 44.89 52.89 -33.41
C TRP A 148 45.05 51.84 -34.53
N LEU A 149 44.49 52.11 -35.72
CA LEU A 149 44.63 51.23 -36.88
C LEU A 149 46.08 51.13 -37.37
N GLN A 150 46.86 52.21 -37.29
CA GLN A 150 48.29 52.17 -37.64
C GLN A 150 49.07 51.29 -36.65
N ASP A 151 48.81 51.43 -35.35
CA ASP A 151 49.48 50.65 -34.31
C ASP A 151 49.12 49.15 -34.35
N HIS A 152 47.92 48.81 -34.83
CA HIS A 152 47.40 47.44 -34.81
C HIS A 152 47.39 46.74 -36.18
N ARG A 153 47.60 47.45 -37.30
CA ARG A 153 47.67 46.87 -38.66
C ARG A 153 48.74 45.78 -38.81
N GLY A 154 49.78 45.77 -37.97
CA GLY A 154 50.86 44.79 -37.99
C GLY A 154 50.64 43.53 -37.16
N ARG A 155 49.62 43.48 -36.27
CA ARG A 155 49.41 42.31 -35.37
C ARG A 155 48.46 41.24 -35.94
N ALA A 156 47.65 41.58 -36.94
CA ALA A 156 46.75 40.64 -37.61
C ALA A 156 47.39 39.90 -38.81
N GLY A 157 48.63 40.24 -39.16
CA GLY A 157 49.45 39.46 -40.08
C GLY A 157 50.02 38.25 -39.33
N GLY A 158 49.30 37.14 -39.37
CA GLY A 158 49.78 35.86 -38.83
C GLY A 158 51.22 35.60 -39.25
N SER A 159 52.04 35.18 -38.28
CA SER A 159 53.35 34.60 -38.49
C SER A 159 53.33 33.71 -39.74
N ALA A 160 54.08 34.10 -40.77
CA ALA A 160 54.44 33.18 -41.83
C ALA A 160 55.11 31.97 -41.18
N ARG A 161 54.59 30.78 -41.44
CA ARG A 161 55.31 29.53 -41.26
C ARG A 161 56.43 29.42 -42.28
#